data_AF-A0A0M4G1G2-F1
#
_entry.id   AF-A0A0M4G1G2-F1
#
_cell.length_a   1.000
_cell.length_b   1.000
_cell.length_c   1.000
_cell.angle_alpha   90.00
_cell.angle_beta   90.00
_cell.angle_gamma   90.00
#
_symmetry.space_group_name_H-M   'P 1'
#
loop_
_entity.id
_entity.type
_entity.pdbx_description
1 polymer ?
#
loop_
_entity_poly.entity_id
_entity_poly.type
_entity_poly.pdbx_seq_one_letter_code
_entity_poly.pdbx_strand_id
1 'polypeptide(L)'
;MEGNSLREQVAAMRQSLFDEEILDKQFVQMEELEDVHNPNFAEELMTLYFRDSSKLLVSVEKALERPPYDANKLDKFLHQLKGSSASVGANKVWIETNKMRETLKAEDVERIKSQFQLVKRAHKTLKGKLEPYFHLLRQAGPADAAQPPE
;
A
#
# COMPACT_ATOMS: atom_id res chain seq x y z
N MET A 1 22.27 -23.88 2.36
CA MET A 1 21.68 -23.81 1.00
C MET A 1 20.29 -23.18 1.01
N GLU A 2 19.45 -23.43 2.03
CA GLU A 2 18.07 -22.90 2.11
C GLU A 2 17.98 -21.36 2.27
N GLY A 3 18.87 -20.73 3.04
CA GLY A 3 18.87 -19.27 3.22
C GLY A 3 19.15 -18.46 1.95
N ASN A 4 19.91 -19.03 0.99
CA ASN A 4 20.16 -18.37 -0.29
C ASN A 4 18.90 -18.37 -1.17
N SER A 5 18.14 -19.47 -1.16
CA SER A 5 16.89 -19.60 -1.89
C SER A 5 15.77 -18.69 -1.34
N LEU A 6 15.71 -18.49 -0.01
CA LEU A 6 14.74 -17.56 0.60
C LEU A 6 15.01 -16.10 0.22
N ARG A 7 16.29 -15.68 0.22
CA ARG A 7 16.66 -14.31 -0.18
C ARG A 7 16.40 -14.03 -1.65
N GLU A 8 16.67 -14.99 -2.52
CA GLU A 8 16.32 -14.90 -3.95
C GLU A 8 14.80 -14.74 -4.13
N GLN A 9 13.99 -15.48 -3.37
CA GLN A 9 12.53 -15.34 -3.39
C GLN A 9 12.07 -13.97 -2.88
N VAL A 10 12.62 -13.46 -1.77
CA VAL A 10 12.32 -12.11 -1.26
C VAL A 10 12.65 -11.06 -2.32
N ALA A 11 13.83 -11.14 -2.94
CA ALA A 11 14.26 -10.20 -3.98
C ALA A 11 13.33 -10.26 -5.21
N ALA A 12 12.94 -11.45 -5.66
CA ALA A 12 12.00 -11.61 -6.78
C ALA A 12 10.61 -11.05 -6.46
N MET A 13 10.08 -11.32 -5.25
CA MET A 13 8.81 -10.76 -4.80
C MET A 13 8.88 -9.23 -4.74
N ARG A 14 9.94 -8.68 -4.15
CA ARG A 14 10.17 -7.23 -4.09
C ARG A 14 10.19 -6.64 -5.49
N GLN A 15 10.96 -7.21 -6.41
CA GLN A 15 11.05 -6.73 -7.79
C GLN A 15 9.69 -6.72 -8.48
N SER A 16 8.89 -7.78 -8.34
CA SER A 16 7.54 -7.84 -8.94
C SER A 16 6.60 -6.73 -8.45
N LEU A 17 6.72 -6.29 -7.19
CA LEU A 17 5.92 -5.19 -6.65
C LEU A 17 6.20 -3.87 -7.36
N PHE A 18 7.45 -3.66 -7.81
CA PHE A 18 7.85 -2.47 -8.56
C PHE A 18 7.54 -2.62 -10.06
N ASP A 19 7.81 -3.78 -10.66
CA ASP A 19 7.54 -4.04 -12.08
C ASP A 19 6.04 -3.92 -12.42
N GLU A 20 5.17 -4.30 -11.48
CA GLU A 20 3.71 -4.15 -11.62
C GLU A 20 3.20 -2.77 -11.17
N GLU A 21 4.09 -1.83 -10.87
CA GLU A 21 3.81 -0.48 -10.41
C GLU A 21 2.92 -0.41 -9.15
N ILE A 22 2.93 -1.47 -8.34
CA ILE A 22 2.19 -1.53 -7.07
C ILE A 22 2.84 -0.61 -6.05
N LEU A 23 4.17 -0.63 -6.00
CA LEU A 23 5.01 0.23 -5.19
C LEU A 23 5.84 1.20 -6.05
N ASP A 24 6.25 2.32 -5.46
CA ASP A 24 7.19 3.26 -6.08
C ASP A 24 8.40 3.55 -5.17
N LYS A 25 9.29 4.43 -5.66
CA LYS A 25 10.52 4.85 -4.97
C LYS A 25 10.32 5.33 -3.53
N GLN A 26 9.14 5.80 -3.14
CA GLN A 26 8.89 6.22 -1.76
C GLN A 26 8.90 5.03 -0.79
N PHE A 27 8.52 3.83 -1.26
CA PHE A 27 8.64 2.61 -0.47
C PHE A 27 10.12 2.27 -0.22
N VAL A 28 10.99 2.45 -1.23
CA VAL A 28 12.43 2.25 -1.07
C VAL A 28 13.00 3.17 0.00
N GLN A 29 12.64 4.45 -0.05
CA GLN A 29 13.04 5.42 0.98
C GLN A 29 12.53 5.05 2.37
N MET A 30 11.36 4.42 2.47
CA MET A 30 10.85 3.93 3.75
C MET A 30 11.67 2.73 4.25
N GLU A 31 12.01 1.78 3.37
CA GLU A 31 12.86 0.63 3.74
C GLU A 31 14.25 1.10 4.22
N GLU A 32 14.81 2.15 3.61
CA GLU A 32 16.11 2.73 4.00
C GLU A 32 16.11 3.40 5.39
N LEU A 33 14.95 3.64 6.00
CA LEU A 33 14.84 4.16 7.37
C LEU A 33 14.91 3.07 8.44
N GLU A 34 14.90 1.80 8.05
CA GLU A 34 15.06 0.68 8.97
C GLU A 34 16.52 0.52 9.38
N ASP A 35 16.76 0.35 10.68
CA ASP A 35 18.10 0.12 11.24
C ASP A 35 18.07 -0.90 12.39
N VAL A 36 19.25 -1.20 12.96
CA VAL A 36 19.40 -2.14 14.08
C VAL A 36 18.63 -1.74 15.34
N HIS A 37 18.34 -0.45 15.52
CA HIS A 37 17.59 0.09 16.65
C HIS A 37 16.08 0.19 16.37
N ASN A 38 15.67 0.06 15.12
CA ASN A 38 14.28 0.15 14.65
C ASN A 38 13.99 -0.90 13.56
N PRO A 39 14.07 -2.21 13.88
CA PRO A 39 13.83 -3.27 12.91
C PRO A 39 12.35 -3.36 12.51
N ASN A 40 12.07 -3.86 11.30
CA ASN A 40 10.72 -4.01 10.71
C ASN A 40 9.95 -2.70 10.52
N PHE A 41 10.62 -1.54 10.51
CA PHE A 41 9.98 -0.23 10.40
C PHE A 41 9.02 -0.14 9.21
N ALA A 42 9.41 -0.66 8.04
CA ALA A 42 8.56 -0.66 6.85
C ALA A 42 7.29 -1.51 7.04
N GLU A 43 7.39 -2.67 7.69
CA GLU A 43 6.22 -3.52 7.99
C GLU A 43 5.26 -2.83 8.95
N GLU A 44 5.78 -2.15 9.98
CA GLU A 44 4.96 -1.42 10.96
C GLU A 44 4.20 -0.27 10.33
N LEU A 45 4.87 0.55 9.51
CA LEU A 45 4.23 1.64 8.78
C LEU A 45 3.19 1.14 7.78
N MET A 46 3.47 0.06 7.05
CA MET A 46 2.48 -0.54 6.16
C MET A 46 1.29 -1.11 6.92
N THR A 47 1.52 -1.73 8.08
CA THR A 47 0.44 -2.21 8.96
C THR A 47 -0.46 -1.06 9.42
N LEU A 48 0.14 0.04 9.87
CA LEU A 48 -0.57 1.26 10.25
C LEU A 48 -1.37 1.84 9.07
N TYR A 49 -0.73 1.94 7.90
CA TYR A 49 -1.37 2.39 6.68
C TYR A 49 -2.59 1.53 6.34
N PHE A 50 -2.48 0.20 6.33
CA PHE A 50 -3.61 -0.68 6.01
C PHE A 50 -4.77 -0.53 6.99
N ARG A 51 -4.49 -0.39 8.28
CA ARG A 51 -5.51 -0.17 9.31
C ARG A 51 -6.29 1.11 9.05
N ASP A 52 -5.60 2.21 8.78
CA ASP A 52 -6.22 3.52 8.69
C ASP A 52 -6.87 3.75 7.31
N SER A 53 -6.22 3.30 6.24
CA SER A 53 -6.79 3.32 4.88
C SER A 53 -8.03 2.43 4.75
N SER A 54 -8.08 1.27 5.41
CA SER A 54 -9.30 0.42 5.39
C SER A 54 -10.49 1.14 6.01
N LYS A 55 -10.28 1.90 7.10
CA LYS A 55 -11.34 2.73 7.71
C LYS A 55 -11.80 3.83 6.76
N LEU A 56 -10.87 4.48 6.06
CA LEU A 56 -11.19 5.50 5.06
C LEU A 56 -12.01 4.93 3.91
N LEU A 57 -11.65 3.75 3.39
CA LEU A 57 -12.42 3.10 2.32
C LEU A 57 -13.85 2.80 2.76
N VAL A 58 -14.06 2.34 4.00
CA VAL A 58 -15.41 2.17 4.56
C VAL A 58 -16.16 3.51 4.66
N SER A 59 -15.48 4.60 5.04
CA SER A 59 -16.08 5.93 5.06
C SER A 59 -16.49 6.43 3.68
N VAL A 60 -15.68 6.17 2.65
CA VAL A 60 -16.01 6.47 1.25
C VAL A 60 -17.20 5.63 0.78
N GLU A 61 -17.21 4.33 1.07
CA GLU A 61 -18.30 3.42 0.71
C GLU A 61 -19.63 3.90 1.29
N LYS A 62 -19.67 4.21 2.59
CA LYS A 62 -20.85 4.76 3.27
C LYS A 62 -21.31 6.08 2.66
N ALA A 63 -20.36 6.95 2.28
CA ALA A 63 -20.67 8.21 1.63
C ALA A 63 -21.23 8.04 0.20
N LEU A 64 -21.06 6.86 -0.42
CA LEU A 64 -21.58 6.50 -1.74
C LEU A 64 -22.83 5.61 -1.69
N GLU A 65 -23.34 5.24 -0.51
CA GLU A 65 -24.50 4.34 -0.38
C GLU A 65 -25.82 4.99 -0.84
N ARG A 66 -26.04 6.28 -0.52
CA ARG A 66 -27.32 6.96 -0.81
C ARG A 66 -27.12 8.38 -1.34
N PRO A 67 -27.85 8.77 -2.41
CA PRO A 67 -27.87 10.14 -2.87
C PRO A 67 -28.72 11.06 -1.95
N PRO A 68 -28.50 12.38 -1.98
CA PRO A 68 -27.42 13.07 -2.71
C PRO A 68 -26.06 12.85 -2.05
N TYR A 69 -25.02 12.66 -2.85
CA TYR A 69 -23.66 12.43 -2.36
C TYR A 69 -22.99 13.74 -1.97
N ASP A 70 -22.32 13.75 -0.82
CA ASP A 70 -21.51 14.89 -0.39
C ASP A 70 -20.13 14.82 -1.05
N ALA A 71 -19.99 15.51 -2.18
CA ALA A 71 -18.74 15.57 -2.94
C ALA A 71 -17.57 16.15 -2.13
N ASN A 72 -17.83 17.14 -1.26
CA ASN A 72 -16.79 17.72 -0.41
C ASN A 72 -16.28 16.70 0.62
N LYS A 73 -17.19 15.92 1.20
CA LYS A 73 -16.83 14.84 2.13
C LYS A 73 -16.07 13.72 1.44
N LEU A 74 -16.48 13.33 0.23
CA LEU A 74 -15.76 12.35 -0.58
C LEU A 74 -14.35 12.84 -0.93
N ASP A 75 -14.20 14.08 -1.40
CA ASP A 75 -12.87 14.63 -1.73
C ASP A 75 -11.94 14.66 -0.51
N LYS A 76 -12.46 14.99 0.68
CA LYS A 76 -11.68 14.95 1.93
C LYS A 76 -11.13 13.56 2.22
N PHE A 77 -11.97 12.51 2.14
CA PHE A 77 -11.51 11.14 2.36
C PHE A 77 -10.48 10.69 1.32
N LEU A 78 -10.71 11.03 0.05
CA LEU A 78 -9.79 10.68 -1.03
C LEU A 78 -8.48 11.46 -0.96
N HIS A 79 -8.51 12.71 -0.50
CA HIS A 79 -7.31 13.50 -0.25
C HIS A 79 -6.45 12.87 0.85
N GLN A 80 -7.09 12.43 1.95
CA GLN A 80 -6.38 11.74 3.03
C GLN A 80 -5.78 10.42 2.54
N LEU A 81 -6.55 9.60 1.81
CA LEU A 81 -6.07 8.34 1.24
C LEU A 81 -4.93 8.57 0.25
N LYS A 82 -5.01 9.61 -0.58
CA LYS A 82 -3.93 10.00 -1.49
C LYS A 82 -2.65 10.33 -0.71
N GLY A 83 -2.75 11.19 0.30
CA GLY A 83 -1.60 11.62 1.10
C GLY A 83 -0.93 10.43 1.79
N SER A 84 -1.70 9.58 2.47
CA SER A 84 -1.17 8.40 3.14
C SER A 84 -0.63 7.34 2.18
N SER A 85 -1.25 7.17 1.00
CA SER A 85 -0.72 6.25 -0.03
C SER A 85 0.61 6.76 -0.59
N ALA A 86 0.72 8.08 -0.82
CA ALA A 86 1.95 8.71 -1.27
C ALA A 86 3.08 8.50 -0.26
N SER A 87 2.84 8.76 1.03
CA SER A 87 3.88 8.67 2.06
C SER A 87 4.45 7.26 2.24
N VAL A 88 3.71 6.23 1.83
CA VAL A 88 4.16 4.84 1.93
C VAL A 88 4.57 4.20 0.60
N GLY A 89 4.56 4.97 -0.49
CA GLY A 89 4.84 4.46 -1.83
C GLY A 89 3.82 3.46 -2.36
N ALA A 90 2.57 3.50 -1.88
CA ALA A 90 1.45 2.69 -2.37
C ALA A 90 0.94 3.22 -3.72
N ASN A 91 1.80 3.18 -4.74
CA ASN A 91 1.64 3.86 -6.02
C ASN A 91 0.32 3.54 -6.72
N LYS A 92 -0.03 2.25 -6.85
CA LYS A 92 -1.27 1.88 -7.54
C LYS A 92 -2.52 2.41 -6.85
N VAL A 93 -2.53 2.41 -5.50
CA VAL A 93 -3.64 2.98 -4.73
C VAL A 93 -3.70 4.49 -4.92
N TRP A 94 -2.55 5.16 -4.91
CA TRP A 94 -2.44 6.60 -5.15
C TRP A 94 -2.98 6.99 -6.55
N ILE A 95 -2.60 6.25 -7.59
CA ILE A 95 -3.05 6.48 -8.98
C ILE A 95 -4.58 6.39 -9.07
N GLU A 96 -5.15 5.28 -8.61
CA GLU A 96 -6.60 5.07 -8.71
C GLU A 96 -7.39 6.04 -7.83
N THR A 97 -6.81 6.48 -6.70
CA THR A 97 -7.40 7.52 -5.83
C THR A 97 -7.41 8.88 -6.53
N ASN A 98 -6.32 9.28 -7.19
CA ASN A 98 -6.31 10.53 -7.97
C ASN A 98 -7.33 10.52 -9.11
N LYS A 99 -7.41 9.42 -9.87
CA LYS A 99 -8.44 9.26 -10.91
C LYS A 99 -9.85 9.39 -10.34
N MET A 100 -10.12 8.82 -9.16
CA MET A 100 -11.42 8.98 -8.49
C MET A 100 -11.73 10.43 -8.16
N ARG A 101 -10.75 11.20 -7.70
CA ARG A 101 -10.91 12.63 -7.41
C ARG A 101 -11.17 13.45 -8.67
N GLU A 102 -10.58 13.09 -9.80
CA GLU A 102 -10.86 13.72 -11.09
C GLU A 102 -12.29 13.43 -11.55
N THR A 103 -12.73 12.17 -11.45
CA THR A 103 -14.11 11.78 -11.77
C THR A 103 -15.13 12.48 -10.87
N LEU A 104 -14.80 12.72 -9.61
CA LEU A 104 -15.67 13.44 -8.66
C LEU A 104 -15.99 14.87 -9.14
N LYS A 105 -15.06 15.53 -9.85
CA LYS A 105 -15.26 16.87 -10.42
C LYS A 105 -16.22 16.88 -11.62
N ALA A 106 -16.40 15.74 -12.28
CA ALA A 106 -17.30 15.59 -13.42
C ALA A 106 -18.73 15.19 -13.00
N GLU A 107 -18.98 14.99 -11.70
CA GLU A 107 -20.29 14.66 -11.11
C GLU A 107 -20.98 13.40 -11.69
N ASP A 108 -20.22 12.50 -12.33
CA ASP A 108 -20.73 11.23 -12.85
C ASP A 108 -20.67 10.13 -11.79
N VAL A 109 -21.81 9.87 -11.15
CA VAL A 109 -21.97 8.91 -10.04
C VAL A 109 -21.55 7.49 -10.40
N GLU A 110 -21.94 7.00 -11.57
CA GLU A 110 -21.67 5.61 -11.96
C GLU A 110 -20.18 5.43 -12.25
N ARG A 111 -19.53 6.45 -12.82
CA ARG A 111 -18.07 6.48 -12.94
C ARG A 111 -17.39 6.57 -11.57
N ILE A 112 -17.89 7.38 -10.64
CA ILE A 112 -17.33 7.49 -9.28
C ILE A 112 -17.36 6.14 -8.58
N LYS A 113 -18.50 5.43 -8.62
CA LYS A 113 -18.64 4.09 -8.03
C LYS A 113 -17.74 3.06 -8.70
N SER A 114 -17.65 3.09 -10.04
CA SER A 114 -16.76 2.21 -10.80
C SER A 114 -15.29 2.43 -10.43
N GLN A 115 -14.88 3.70 -10.36
CA GLN A 115 -13.52 4.07 -9.97
C GLN A 115 -13.22 3.70 -8.52
N PHE A 116 -14.20 3.81 -7.62
CA PHE A 116 -14.06 3.33 -6.24
C PHE A 116 -13.76 1.83 -6.15
N GLN A 117 -14.36 1.00 -7.02
CA GLN A 117 -14.01 -0.44 -7.06
C GLN A 117 -12.54 -0.66 -7.48
N LEU A 118 -11.99 0.18 -8.35
CA LEU A 118 -10.58 0.13 -8.73
C LEU A 118 -9.67 0.50 -7.56
N VAL A 119 -10.02 1.53 -6.78
CA VAL A 119 -9.31 1.88 -5.54
C VAL A 119 -9.31 0.71 -4.55
N LYS A 120 -10.48 0.09 -4.30
CA LYS A 120 -10.60 -1.08 -3.40
C LYS A 120 -9.77 -2.27 -3.90
N ARG A 121 -9.76 -2.52 -5.21
CA ARG A 121 -8.95 -3.59 -5.81
C ARG A 121 -7.46 -3.31 -5.64
N ALA A 122 -7.00 -2.11 -5.95
CA ALA A 122 -5.60 -1.72 -5.78
C ALA A 122 -5.14 -1.89 -4.32
N HIS A 123 -5.97 -1.46 -3.37
CA HIS A 123 -5.71 -1.60 -1.93
C HIS A 123 -5.62 -3.08 -1.50
N LYS A 124 -6.59 -3.90 -1.92
CA LYS A 124 -6.59 -5.35 -1.64
C LYS A 124 -5.37 -6.05 -2.26
N THR A 125 -5.01 -5.72 -3.50
CA THR A 125 -3.84 -6.27 -4.17
C THR A 125 -2.55 -5.91 -3.44
N LEU A 126 -2.38 -4.63 -3.07
CA LEU A 126 -1.23 -4.18 -2.30
C LEU A 126 -1.09 -4.97 -0.99
N LYS A 127 -2.18 -5.07 -0.21
CA LYS A 127 -2.19 -5.82 1.05
C LYS A 127 -1.87 -7.30 0.85
N GLY A 128 -2.55 -7.95 -0.10
CA GLY A 128 -2.39 -9.38 -0.36
C GLY A 128 -1.00 -9.77 -0.89
N LYS A 129 -0.22 -8.84 -1.44
CA LYS A 129 1.16 -9.10 -1.85
C LYS A 129 2.19 -8.73 -0.78
N LEU A 130 1.95 -7.66 -0.02
CA LEU A 130 2.89 -7.24 1.03
C LEU A 130 2.85 -8.15 2.26
N GLU A 131 1.70 -8.72 2.62
CA GLU A 131 1.61 -9.65 3.76
C GLU A 131 2.53 -10.88 3.57
N PRO A 132 2.50 -11.61 2.43
CA PRO A 132 3.46 -12.68 2.15
C PRO A 132 4.91 -12.20 2.04
N TYR A 133 5.15 -11.01 1.46
CA TYR A 133 6.48 -10.44 1.35
C TYR A 133 7.13 -10.23 2.72
N PHE A 134 6.45 -9.54 3.65
CA PHE A 134 6.97 -9.32 5.00
C PHE A 134 7.07 -10.62 5.81
N HIS A 135 6.16 -11.57 5.60
CA HIS A 135 6.27 -12.89 6.20
C HIS A 135 7.56 -13.61 5.76
N LEU A 136 7.87 -13.60 4.46
CA LEU A 136 9.08 -14.23 3.92
C LEU A 136 10.35 -13.47 4.33
N LEU A 137 10.31 -12.14 4.36
CA LEU A 137 11.41 -11.29 4.80
C LEU A 137 11.85 -11.62 6.23
N ARG A 138 10.89 -11.83 7.15
CA ARG A 138 11.19 -12.27 8.52
C ARG A 138 11.81 -13.65 8.59
N GLN A 139 11.41 -14.58 7.73
CA GLN A 139 12.01 -15.92 7.68
C GLN A 139 13.44 -15.90 7.15
N ALA A 140 13.74 -15.02 6.18
CA ALA A 140 15.07 -14.89 5.60
C ALA A 140 16.09 -14.26 6.57
N GLY A 141 15.62 -13.50 7.57
CA GLY A 141 16.43 -12.81 8.56
C GLY A 141 17.28 -11.66 7.99
N PRO A 142 17.98 -10.90 8.85
CA PRO A 142 18.83 -9.80 8.40
C PRO A 142 19.96 -10.28 7.49
N ALA A 143 20.34 -9.45 6.51
CA ALA A 143 21.35 -9.77 5.52
C ALA A 143 22.70 -10.21 6.14
N ASP A 144 23.04 -9.64 7.31
CA ASP A 144 24.32 -9.80 8.02
C ASP A 144 24.34 -10.83 9.16
N ALA A 145 23.28 -11.64 9.36
CA ALA A 145 23.30 -12.70 10.37
C ALA A 145 24.16 -13.93 9.97
N ALA A 146 25.21 -13.73 9.17
CA ALA A 146 26.14 -14.79 8.79
C ALA A 146 27.36 -14.81 9.74
N GLN A 147 27.31 -15.82 10.63
CA GLN A 147 28.36 -16.42 11.45
C GLN A 147 28.57 -15.90 12.89
N PRO A 148 28.28 -16.74 13.92
CA PRO A 148 28.96 -16.68 15.20
C PRO A 148 30.45 -17.07 15.01
N PRO A 149 31.40 -16.45 15.73
CA PRO A 149 32.78 -16.94 15.76
C PRO A 149 32.83 -18.31 16.44
N GLU A 150 33.64 -19.22 15.88
CA GLU A 150 34.01 -20.51 16.50
C GLU A 150 34.77 -20.33 17.83
#